data_AF-A0AAV2STX3-F1
#
_entry.id   AF-A0AAV2STX3-F1
#
_cell.length_a   1.000
_cell.length_b   1.000
_cell.length_c   1.000
_cell.angle_alpha   90.00
_cell.angle_beta   90.00
_cell.angle_gamma   90.00
#
_symmetry.space_group_name_H-M   'P 1'
#
loop_
_entity.id
_entity.type
_entity.pdbx_description
1 polymer ?
#
loop_
_entity_poly.entity_id
_entity_poly.type
_entity_poly.pdbx_seq_one_letter_code
_entity_poly.pdbx_strand_id
1 'polypeptide(L)'
;MDTEVQHTGFEVNVTSYAYSTHLESGEGYVEGSWPWCDDTLGCLDINDTWYDPSYNPLGRHVNFRPSSRESIGTQFLIHTRKNRNNDTNHEVVADKPSTFDGTGFDASKPTKFIIHGFIQTGDETWLKEMAQEMLDYGDYNVFRVNWGDGSYLKMYGQVSYLST
;
A
#
# COMPACT_ATOMS: atom_id res chain seq x y z
N MET A 1 35.08 22.78 4.48
CA MET A 1 34.32 22.34 5.67
C MET A 1 33.06 21.73 5.11
N ASP A 2 33.16 20.45 4.74
CA ASP A 2 32.09 19.75 4.05
C ASP A 2 31.20 19.12 5.11
N THR A 3 29.97 19.61 5.22
CA THR A 3 28.96 19.04 6.11
C THR A 3 28.31 17.85 5.41
N GLU A 4 28.68 16.67 5.88
CA GLU A 4 28.07 15.38 5.57
C GLU A 4 26.59 15.41 5.98
N VAL A 5 25.69 15.32 5.01
CA VAL A 5 24.25 15.18 5.24
C VAL A 5 24.00 13.72 5.59
N GLN A 6 23.76 13.43 6.87
CA GLN A 6 23.31 12.11 7.29
C GLN A 6 21.86 11.91 6.84
N HIS A 7 21.70 11.15 5.76
CA HIS A 7 20.41 10.62 5.34
C HIS A 7 19.97 9.56 6.36
N THR A 8 19.10 9.93 7.30
CA THR A 8 18.37 8.95 8.11
C THR A 8 17.27 8.34 7.24
N GLY A 9 17.65 7.37 6.41
CA GLY A 9 16.71 6.52 5.67
C GLY A 9 15.88 5.70 6.66
N PHE A 10 14.59 5.61 6.39
CA PHE A 10 13.73 4.60 7.01
C PHE A 10 14.11 3.24 6.41
N GLU A 11 14.96 2.48 7.10
CA GLU A 11 15.28 1.10 6.72
C GLU A 11 14.11 0.19 7.09
N VAL A 12 13.33 -0.22 6.09
CA VAL A 12 12.53 -1.44 6.19
C VAL A 12 13.47 -2.60 5.90
N ASN A 13 13.91 -3.31 6.93
CA ASN A 13 14.68 -4.54 6.76
C ASN A 13 13.78 -5.65 6.20
N VAL A 14 13.66 -5.72 4.88
CA VAL A 14 13.14 -6.91 4.20
C VAL A 14 14.32 -7.85 3.99
N THR A 15 14.42 -8.90 4.81
CA THR A 15 15.38 -9.97 4.56
C THR A 15 14.82 -10.84 3.44
N SER A 16 15.20 -10.58 2.18
CA SER A 16 14.89 -11.49 1.08
C SER A 16 16.01 -12.53 0.97
N TYR A 17 15.66 -13.79 1.21
CA TYR A 17 16.50 -14.91 0.78
C TYR A 17 16.18 -15.18 -0.69
N ALA A 18 16.86 -14.49 -1.61
CA ALA A 18 16.80 -14.83 -3.02
C ALA A 18 17.75 -15.99 -3.32
N TYR A 19 17.24 -17.21 -3.40
CA TYR A 19 18.00 -18.30 -4.02
C TYR A 19 17.92 -18.07 -5.53
N SER A 20 19.04 -17.66 -6.14
CA SER A 20 19.18 -17.63 -7.60
C SER A 20 19.28 -19.07 -8.09
N THR A 21 18.17 -19.63 -8.54
CA THR A 21 18.22 -20.78 -9.44
C THR A 21 18.09 -20.25 -10.86
N HIS A 22 19.21 -20.26 -11.59
CA HIS A 22 19.15 -20.38 -13.05
C HIS A 22 18.27 -21.60 -13.36
N LEU A 23 17.06 -21.35 -13.88
CA LEU A 23 16.18 -22.41 -14.35
C LEU A 23 16.69 -22.83 -15.73
N GLU A 24 17.62 -23.78 -15.74
CA GLU A 24 17.81 -24.66 -16.88
C GLU A 24 16.49 -25.38 -17.15
N SER A 25 16.17 -25.47 -18.44
CA SER A 25 14.94 -26.05 -18.96
C SER A 25 14.80 -27.51 -18.55
N GLY A 26 13.80 -27.79 -17.73
CA GLY A 26 13.19 -29.11 -17.60
C GLY A 26 13.23 -29.66 -16.19
N GLU A 27 12.13 -29.52 -15.47
CA GLU A 27 11.50 -30.58 -14.67
C GLU A 27 10.18 -30.09 -14.04
N GLY A 28 9.07 -30.74 -14.40
CA GLY A 28 7.81 -30.86 -13.63
C GLY A 28 7.00 -29.61 -13.30
N TYR A 29 6.07 -29.20 -14.18
CA TYR A 29 5.00 -28.26 -13.84
C TYR A 29 4.00 -28.89 -12.86
N VAL A 30 3.81 -28.29 -11.68
CA VAL A 30 2.63 -28.50 -10.84
C VAL A 30 1.58 -27.47 -11.26
N GLU A 31 0.43 -27.94 -11.76
CA GLU A 31 -0.65 -27.07 -12.22
C GLU A 31 -1.30 -26.38 -11.01
N GLY A 32 -1.03 -25.09 -10.80
CA GLY A 32 -1.78 -24.28 -9.82
C GLY A 32 -1.04 -23.14 -9.10
N SER A 33 0.29 -23.11 -9.07
CA SER A 33 1.04 -22.09 -8.31
C SER A 33 1.89 -21.22 -9.24
N TRP A 34 1.32 -20.13 -9.74
CA TRP A 34 2.07 -19.10 -10.45
C TRP A 34 2.10 -17.83 -9.59
N PRO A 35 3.28 -17.28 -9.28
CA PRO A 35 3.35 -16.04 -8.53
C PRO A 35 2.68 -14.90 -9.30
N TRP A 36 2.00 -14.02 -8.58
CA TRP A 36 1.62 -12.72 -9.13
C TRP A 36 2.80 -11.78 -8.88
N CYS A 37 3.34 -11.15 -9.92
CA CYS A 37 4.52 -10.30 -9.80
C CYS A 37 4.24 -8.89 -10.33
N ASP A 38 4.85 -7.92 -9.66
CA ASP A 38 4.92 -6.51 -10.04
C ASP A 38 6.37 -6.05 -9.97
N ASP A 39 6.79 -5.22 -10.93
CA ASP A 39 8.19 -4.76 -11.02
C ASP A 39 8.64 -3.95 -9.79
N THR A 40 7.71 -3.29 -9.10
CA THR A 40 7.98 -2.46 -7.92
C THR A 40 7.68 -3.18 -6.62
N LEU A 41 6.57 -3.93 -6.55
CA LEU A 41 6.12 -4.59 -5.31
C LEU A 41 6.67 -6.00 -5.12
N GLY A 42 7.33 -6.57 -6.13
CA GLY A 42 7.84 -7.93 -6.11
C GLY A 42 6.75 -8.97 -6.39
N CYS A 43 7.00 -10.21 -5.97
CA CYS A 43 6.12 -11.34 -6.24
C CYS A 43 5.36 -11.79 -4.98
N LEU A 44 4.08 -12.10 -5.16
CA LEU A 44 3.22 -12.76 -4.20
C LEU A 44 3.08 -14.23 -4.59
N ASP A 45 3.61 -15.12 -3.75
CA ASP A 45 3.45 -16.56 -3.88
C ASP A 45 2.07 -16.99 -3.38
N ILE A 46 1.14 -17.10 -4.32
CA ILE A 46 -0.22 -17.55 -4.06
C ILE A 46 -0.25 -19.08 -4.14
N ASN A 47 0.00 -19.74 -3.01
CA ASN A 47 -0.03 -21.21 -2.88
C ASN A 47 -1.22 -21.70 -2.06
N ASP A 48 -1.37 -23.03 -1.96
CA ASP A 48 -2.43 -23.73 -1.25
C ASP A 48 -2.59 -23.30 0.21
N THR A 49 -1.52 -22.98 0.93
CA THR A 49 -1.62 -22.49 2.32
C THR A 49 -2.41 -21.18 2.46
N TRP A 50 -2.60 -20.43 1.37
CA TRP A 50 -3.39 -19.19 1.36
C TRP A 50 -4.90 -19.41 1.23
N TYR A 51 -5.36 -20.47 0.55
CA TYR A 51 -6.77 -20.63 0.15
C TYR A 51 -7.36 -22.02 0.41
N ASP A 52 -6.54 -23.05 0.66
CA ASP A 52 -7.02 -24.40 0.90
C ASP A 52 -7.82 -24.45 2.21
N PRO A 53 -9.09 -24.88 2.18
CA PRO A 53 -9.93 -24.95 3.37
C PRO A 53 -9.38 -25.85 4.49
N SER A 54 -8.49 -26.78 4.18
CA SER A 54 -7.82 -27.67 5.13
C SER A 54 -6.76 -26.94 5.97
N TYR A 55 -6.14 -25.89 5.41
CA TYR A 55 -5.16 -25.05 6.11
C TYR A 55 -5.75 -23.71 6.57
N ASN A 56 -6.80 -23.24 5.90
CA ASN A 56 -7.52 -22.02 6.23
C ASN A 56 -9.04 -22.28 6.21
N PRO A 57 -9.61 -22.85 7.29
CA PRO A 57 -11.02 -23.26 7.35
C PRO A 57 -12.03 -22.09 7.40
N LEU A 58 -11.55 -20.86 7.66
CA LEU A 58 -12.30 -19.60 7.47
C LEU A 58 -11.88 -18.87 6.18
N GLY A 59 -11.04 -19.53 5.37
CA GLY A 59 -10.28 -18.97 4.28
C GLY A 59 -11.00 -18.88 2.95
N ARG A 60 -10.42 -18.09 2.05
CA ARG A 60 -10.98 -17.76 0.75
C ARG A 60 -11.16 -18.99 -0.13
N HIS A 61 -12.41 -19.40 -0.32
CA HIS A 61 -12.76 -20.47 -1.26
C HIS A 61 -12.69 -20.03 -2.74
N VAL A 62 -12.52 -18.74 -2.99
CA VAL A 62 -12.34 -18.17 -4.34
C VAL A 62 -11.05 -17.38 -4.35
N ASN A 63 -10.09 -17.85 -5.15
CA ASN A 63 -8.77 -17.26 -5.25
C ASN A 63 -8.66 -16.38 -6.50
N PHE A 64 -8.74 -15.07 -6.32
CA PHE A 64 -8.47 -14.11 -7.39
C PHE A 64 -7.07 -13.54 -7.24
N ARG A 65 -6.37 -13.36 -8.35
CA ARG A 65 -5.11 -12.62 -8.33
C ARG A 65 -5.39 -11.15 -8.02
N PRO A 66 -4.48 -10.43 -7.34
CA PRO A 66 -4.57 -8.98 -7.24
C PRO A 66 -4.72 -8.36 -8.63
N SER A 67 -5.52 -7.30 -8.71
CA SER A 67 -5.54 -6.47 -9.92
C SER A 67 -4.20 -5.72 -10.06
N SER A 68 -3.86 -5.25 -11.25
CA SER A 68 -2.62 -4.47 -11.42
C SER A 68 -2.65 -3.18 -10.61
N ARG A 69 -1.46 -2.61 -10.32
CA ARG A 69 -1.35 -1.34 -9.59
C ARG A 69 -2.11 -0.21 -10.28
N GLU A 70 -2.04 -0.16 -11.61
CA GLU A 70 -2.73 0.84 -12.42
C GLU A 70 -4.25 0.69 -12.31
N SER A 71 -4.76 -0.54 -12.21
CA SER A 71 -6.20 -0.78 -12.05
C SER A 71 -6.71 -0.50 -10.64
N ILE A 72 -5.85 -0.60 -9.61
CA ILE A 72 -6.22 -0.28 -8.23
C ILE A 72 -6.11 1.22 -7.98
N GLY A 73 -5.16 1.87 -8.65
CA GLY A 73 -5.02 3.33 -8.65
C GLY A 73 -4.76 3.90 -7.26
N THR A 74 -3.93 3.24 -6.44
CA THR A 74 -3.70 3.67 -5.06
C THR A 74 -3.08 5.07 -5.01
N GLN A 75 -3.73 6.00 -4.32
CA GLN A 75 -3.28 7.38 -4.12
C GLN A 75 -2.95 7.63 -2.65
N PHE A 76 -1.86 8.34 -2.39
CA PHE A 76 -1.46 8.77 -1.04
C PHE A 76 -1.71 10.27 -0.91
N LEU A 77 -2.71 10.66 -0.13
CA LEU A 77 -3.12 12.05 0.05
C LEU A 77 -2.59 12.58 1.38
N ILE A 78 -1.67 13.53 1.35
CA ILE A 78 -1.02 14.06 2.56
C ILE A 78 -1.74 15.27 3.15
N HIS A 79 -1.87 15.25 4.48
CA HIS A 79 -2.40 16.32 5.32
C HIS A 79 -1.37 16.66 6.40
N THR A 80 -1.12 17.95 6.57
CA THR A 80 -0.20 18.47 7.59
C THR A 80 -0.80 19.73 8.21
N ARG A 81 -0.28 20.18 9.36
CA ARG A 81 -0.74 21.45 9.96
C ARG A 81 -0.50 22.67 9.06
N LYS A 82 0.48 22.61 8.14
CA LYS A 82 0.74 23.67 7.17
C LYS A 82 -0.31 23.67 6.06
N ASN A 83 -0.84 22.50 5.71
CA ASN A 83 -1.84 22.29 4.67
C ASN A 83 -3.04 21.53 5.25
N ARG A 84 -3.84 22.23 6.07
CA ARG A 84 -5.05 21.65 6.70
C ARG A 84 -6.25 21.59 5.77
N ASN A 85 -6.16 22.11 4.54
CA ASN A 85 -7.33 22.19 3.69
C ASN A 85 -7.76 20.79 3.21
N ASN A 86 -8.93 20.33 3.64
CA ASN A 86 -9.52 19.05 3.21
C ASN A 86 -10.11 19.08 1.80
N ASP A 87 -10.30 20.27 1.21
CA ASP A 87 -10.85 20.47 -0.13
C ASP A 87 -9.77 20.40 -1.21
N THR A 88 -8.49 20.49 -0.83
CA THR A 88 -7.35 20.34 -1.75
C THR A 88 -6.62 19.05 -1.45
N ASN A 89 -6.71 18.09 -2.36
CA ASN A 89 -5.97 16.84 -2.26
C ASN A 89 -4.52 17.09 -2.73
N HIS A 90 -3.56 16.89 -1.81
CA HIS A 90 -2.14 16.84 -2.13
C HIS A 90 -1.72 15.37 -2.28
N GLU A 91 -1.61 14.90 -3.52
CA GLU A 91 -1.15 13.55 -3.81
C GLU A 91 0.38 13.50 -3.82
N VAL A 92 0.94 12.49 -3.14
CA VAL A 92 2.37 12.19 -3.18
C VAL A 92 2.61 10.82 -3.78
N VAL A 93 3.78 10.64 -4.38
CA VAL A 93 4.21 9.38 -4.99
C VAL A 93 5.54 8.96 -4.38
N ALA A 94 5.60 7.72 -3.89
CA ALA A 94 6.72 7.22 -3.08
C ALA A 94 8.08 7.28 -3.80
N ASP A 95 8.11 7.03 -5.11
CA ASP A 95 9.30 7.05 -5.94
C ASP A 95 9.58 8.42 -6.60
N LYS A 96 8.79 9.44 -6.26
CA LYS A 96 8.93 10.80 -6.82
C LYS A 96 9.00 11.84 -5.70
N PRO A 97 10.19 12.07 -5.11
CA PRO A 97 10.39 13.00 -3.99
C PRO A 97 9.86 14.42 -4.21
N SER A 98 9.91 14.92 -5.45
CA SER A 98 9.39 16.26 -5.79
C SER A 98 7.89 16.43 -5.56
N THR A 99 7.13 15.34 -5.45
CA THR A 99 5.70 15.42 -5.10
C THR A 99 5.47 15.83 -3.64
N PHE A 100 6.47 15.71 -2.78
CA PHE A 100 6.41 16.16 -1.39
C PHE A 100 6.69 17.66 -1.24
N ASP A 101 7.18 18.34 -2.29
CA ASP A 101 7.49 19.76 -2.23
C ASP A 101 6.23 20.58 -1.94
N GLY A 102 6.33 21.48 -0.96
CA GLY A 102 5.20 22.34 -0.55
C GLY A 102 4.07 21.62 0.21
N THR A 103 4.15 20.30 0.42
CA THR A 103 3.13 19.54 1.19
C THR A 103 3.20 19.77 2.70
N GLY A 104 4.33 20.31 3.17
CA GLY A 104 4.60 20.50 4.59
C GLY A 104 5.05 19.22 5.31
N PHE A 105 5.32 18.13 4.58
CA PHE A 105 5.90 16.90 5.12
C PHE A 105 7.17 17.19 5.92
N ASP A 106 7.31 16.50 7.05
CA ASP A 106 8.46 16.61 7.94
C ASP A 106 8.79 15.25 8.54
N ALA A 107 9.93 14.68 8.14
CA ALA A 107 10.36 13.34 8.56
C ALA A 107 10.64 13.23 10.08
N SER A 108 10.80 14.35 10.79
CA SER A 108 10.97 14.35 12.25
C SER A 108 9.65 14.15 13.01
N LYS A 109 8.51 14.26 12.33
CA LYS A 109 7.17 14.14 12.93
C LYS A 109 6.62 12.72 12.80
N PRO A 110 5.79 12.27 13.76
CA PRO A 110 5.12 10.99 13.62
C PRO A 110 4.18 10.97 12.40
N THR A 111 4.20 9.87 11.66
CA THR A 111 3.36 9.64 10.49
C THR A 111 2.15 8.76 10.84
N LYS A 112 0.98 9.10 10.32
CA LYS A 112 -0.29 8.37 10.51
C LYS A 112 -0.90 8.04 9.14
N PHE A 113 -1.40 6.82 8.98
CA PHE A 113 -2.14 6.41 7.79
C PHE A 113 -3.59 6.13 8.14
N ILE A 114 -4.50 6.60 7.30
CA ILE A 114 -5.94 6.32 7.37
C ILE A 114 -6.31 5.64 6.07
N ILE A 115 -6.80 4.41 6.16
CA ILE A 115 -7.07 3.54 5.01
C ILE A 115 -8.54 3.15 5.07
N HIS A 116 -9.28 3.40 3.99
CA HIS A 116 -10.69 3.01 3.91
C HIS A 116 -10.84 1.53 3.57
N GLY A 117 -12.07 1.02 3.70
CA GLY A 117 -12.41 -0.38 3.45
C GLY A 117 -13.18 -0.61 2.15
N PHE A 118 -13.93 -1.70 2.15
CA PHE A 118 -14.80 -2.16 1.07
C PHE A 118 -15.92 -1.16 0.77
N ILE A 119 -16.20 -0.91 -0.53
CA ILE A 119 -17.24 0.02 -0.99
C ILE A 119 -17.05 1.43 -0.40
N GLN A 120 -15.81 1.90 -0.36
CA GLN A 120 -15.45 3.25 0.08
C GLN A 120 -14.36 3.81 -0.83
N THR A 121 -14.25 5.13 -0.88
CA THR A 121 -13.16 5.83 -1.59
C THR A 121 -12.36 6.70 -0.62
N GLY A 122 -11.27 7.30 -1.09
CA GLY A 122 -10.46 8.24 -0.32
C GLY A 122 -11.13 9.58 -0.01
N ASP A 123 -12.32 9.83 -0.57
CA ASP A 123 -13.08 11.07 -0.41
C ASP A 123 -14.19 11.00 0.64
N GLU A 124 -14.34 9.86 1.32
CA GLU A 124 -15.30 9.71 2.41
C GLU A 124 -15.07 10.75 3.51
N THR A 125 -16.16 11.38 3.98
CA THR A 125 -16.12 12.45 4.97
C THR A 125 -15.37 12.05 6.24
N TRP A 126 -15.58 10.82 6.73
CA TRP A 126 -14.94 10.33 7.95
C TRP A 126 -13.41 10.28 7.85
N LEU A 127 -12.84 10.05 6.66
CA LEU A 127 -11.40 10.09 6.44
C LEU A 127 -10.86 11.51 6.58
N LYS A 128 -11.61 12.50 6.07
CA LYS A 128 -11.25 13.92 6.13
C LYS A 128 -11.37 14.45 7.54
N GLU A 129 -12.43 14.10 8.25
CA GLU A 129 -12.65 14.46 9.66
C GLU A 129 -11.59 13.83 10.57
N MET A 130 -11.32 12.53 10.42
CA MET A 130 -10.28 11.85 11.20
C MET A 130 -8.89 12.46 10.98
N ALA A 131 -8.55 12.85 9.75
CA ALA A 131 -7.30 13.55 9.48
C ALA A 131 -7.20 14.89 10.23
N GLN A 132 -8.29 15.65 10.30
CA GLN A 132 -8.31 16.92 11.05
C GLN A 132 -8.16 16.69 12.55
N GLU A 133 -8.92 15.75 13.11
CA GLU A 133 -8.85 15.42 14.54
C GLU A 133 -7.43 14.97 14.95
N MET A 134 -6.76 14.20 14.09
CA MET A 134 -5.34 13.86 14.31
C MET A 134 -4.44 15.09 14.33
N LEU A 135 -4.64 16.04 13.41
CA LEU A 135 -3.86 17.27 13.34
C LEU A 135 -4.16 18.25 14.49
N ASP A 136 -5.37 18.22 15.03
CA ASP A 136 -5.74 18.95 16.25
C ASP A 136 -5.07 18.33 17.49
N TYR A 137 -5.03 17.00 17.57
CA TYR A 137 -4.37 16.29 18.66
C TYR A 137 -2.84 16.46 18.66
N GLY A 138 -2.19 16.43 17.49
CA GLY A 138 -0.73 16.46 17.40
C GLY A 138 -0.18 16.97 16.07
N ASP A 139 1.11 17.28 16.05
CA ASP A 139 1.80 17.67 14.81
C ASP A 139 2.29 16.42 14.08
N TYR A 140 1.51 15.97 13.10
CA TYR A 140 1.72 14.72 12.36
C TYR A 140 1.82 14.95 10.85
N ASN A 141 2.41 13.97 10.16
CA ASN A 141 2.16 13.74 8.74
C ASN A 141 0.99 12.75 8.64
N VAL A 142 -0.17 13.15 8.14
CA VAL A 142 -1.33 12.27 8.03
C VAL A 142 -1.58 11.94 6.56
N PHE A 143 -1.55 10.66 6.21
CA PHE A 143 -1.84 10.18 4.86
C PHE A 143 -3.20 9.50 4.82
N ARG A 144 -4.10 9.97 3.96
CA ARG A 144 -5.29 9.21 3.56
C ARG A 144 -4.92 8.36 2.35
N VAL A 145 -5.16 7.06 2.42
CA VAL A 145 -4.87 6.12 1.33
C VAL A 145 -6.16 5.85 0.57
N ASN A 146 -6.23 6.29 -0.68
CA ASN A 146 -7.34 6.03 -1.58
C ASN A 146 -7.02 4.83 -2.46
N TRP A 147 -7.81 3.77 -2.37
CA TRP A 147 -7.76 2.61 -3.27
C TRP A 147 -9.16 2.30 -3.82
N GLY A 148 -9.97 3.34 -4.02
CA GLY A 148 -11.37 3.27 -4.45
C GLY A 148 -11.62 2.39 -5.67
N ASP A 149 -10.74 2.45 -6.68
CA ASP A 149 -10.88 1.66 -7.91
C ASP A 149 -10.70 0.15 -7.65
N GLY A 150 -9.95 -0.20 -6.58
CA GLY A 150 -9.77 -1.55 -6.07
C GLY A 150 -10.82 -2.01 -5.05
N SER A 151 -11.61 -1.09 -4.47
CA SER A 151 -12.52 -1.40 -3.35
C SER A 151 -14.02 -1.30 -3.70
N TYR A 152 -14.42 -0.44 -4.65
CA TYR A 152 -15.81 -0.02 -4.82
C TYR A 152 -16.63 -0.93 -5.74
N LEU A 153 -16.05 -1.38 -6.86
CA LEU A 153 -16.73 -2.21 -7.87
C LEU A 153 -16.19 -3.64 -7.93
N LYS A 154 -15.39 -4.05 -6.96
CA LYS A 154 -14.76 -5.37 -6.92
C LYS A 154 -15.54 -6.30 -5.99
N MET A 155 -15.60 -7.59 -6.32
CA MET A 155 -16.20 -8.59 -5.44
C MET A 155 -15.40 -8.71 -4.13
N TYR A 156 -16.04 -9.03 -3.01
CA TYR A 156 -15.36 -9.15 -1.71
C TYR A 156 -14.14 -10.10 -1.74
N GLY A 157 -14.23 -11.20 -2.50
CA GLY A 157 -13.10 -12.12 -2.72
C GLY A 157 -11.89 -11.45 -3.39
N GLN A 158 -12.12 -10.49 -4.30
CA GLN A 158 -11.08 -9.70 -4.96
C GLN A 158 -10.52 -8.60 -4.05
N VAL A 159 -11.40 -7.94 -3.27
CA VAL A 159 -11.06 -6.80 -2.40
C VAL A 159 -10.20 -7.20 -1.22
N SER A 160 -10.45 -8.37 -0.65
CA SER A 160 -9.70 -8.85 0.51
C SER A 160 -8.19 -9.02 0.21
N TYR A 161 -7.74 -9.07 -1.05
CA TYR A 161 -6.31 -9.20 -1.41
C TYR A 161 -5.51 -7.91 -1.22
N LEU A 162 -6.18 -6.78 -1.03
CA LEU A 162 -5.53 -5.47 -0.95
C LEU A 162 -5.42 -4.93 0.48
N SER A 163 -5.94 -5.69 1.46
CA SER A 163 -6.08 -5.25 2.85
C SER A 163 -5.28 -6.07 3.87
N THR A 164 -4.37 -6.93 3.42
CA THR A 164 -3.44 -7.71 4.26
C THR A 164 -2.01 -7.43 3.85
#